data_AF-A0A1F4BK79-F1
#
_entry.id   AF-A0A1F4BK79-F1
#
_cell.length_a   1.000
_cell.length_b   1.000
_cell.length_c   1.000
_cell.angle_alpha   90.00
_cell.angle_beta   90.00
_cell.angle_gamma   90.00
#
_symmetry.space_group_name_H-M   'P 1'
#
loop_
_entity.id
_entity.type
_entity.pdbx_description
1 polymer ?
#
loop_
_entity_poly.entity_id
_entity_poly.type
_entity_poly.pdbx_seq_one_letter_code
_entity_poly.pdbx_strand_id
1 'polypeptide(L)'
;MQPATKPARPEGFSLTEILIVVSIIAVIAAVAVPLLQSQDSKKFDAAAEEVGNALRFALNEAGRTGAYVLVDAKTASGHLKLIKSDATGADLGAVNDPLTKRAVDIVTAEASSSAPVSMTARFMQGGVPYLQLLIGPAMQLQVFDGPGVNKGVLQAGSGIVLALGTQSVTVTINETTGFVAIP
;
A
#
# COMPACT_ATOMS: atom_id res chain seq x y z
N MET A 1 13.49 21.48 -68.56
CA MET A 1 13.60 22.58 -67.57
C MET A 1 13.05 22.06 -66.24
N GLN A 2 13.91 21.87 -65.24
CA GLN A 2 13.54 21.31 -63.93
C GLN A 2 13.69 22.43 -62.87
N PRO A 3 12.64 22.75 -62.09
CA PRO A 3 12.76 23.80 -61.08
C PRO A 3 13.53 23.28 -59.87
N ALA A 4 14.58 24.01 -59.47
CA ALA A 4 15.35 23.73 -58.27
C ALA A 4 14.53 24.07 -57.01
N THR A 5 14.32 23.08 -56.14
CA THR A 5 13.68 23.27 -54.84
C THR A 5 14.69 23.91 -53.86
N LYS A 6 14.30 25.06 -53.28
CA LYS A 6 15.11 25.79 -52.31
C LYS A 6 15.20 24.97 -51.00
N PRO A 7 16.39 24.64 -50.49
CA PRO A 7 16.51 23.93 -49.23
C PRO A 7 16.02 24.84 -48.09
N ALA A 8 15.09 24.33 -47.27
CA ALA A 8 14.64 24.99 -46.06
C ALA A 8 15.81 25.08 -45.07
N ARG A 9 16.13 26.28 -44.59
CA ARG A 9 17.14 26.48 -43.55
C ARG A 9 16.54 26.08 -42.20
N PRO A 10 17.22 25.29 -41.36
CA PRO A 10 16.79 25.08 -40.00
C PRO A 10 17.01 26.39 -39.22
N GLU A 11 15.91 27.04 -38.82
CA GLU A 11 15.96 28.18 -37.92
C GLU A 11 16.25 27.67 -36.50
N GLY A 12 17.36 28.12 -35.91
CA GLY A 12 17.76 27.79 -34.54
C GLY A 12 17.17 28.79 -33.53
N PHE A 13 16.86 28.33 -32.32
CA PHE A 13 16.37 29.18 -31.23
C PHE A 13 17.44 30.17 -30.76
N SER A 14 17.06 31.44 -30.53
CA SER A 14 17.95 32.43 -29.92
C SER A 14 18.09 32.21 -28.41
N LEU A 15 19.17 32.74 -27.84
CA LEU A 15 19.42 32.72 -26.40
C LEU A 15 18.30 33.41 -25.61
N THR A 16 17.74 34.49 -26.14
CA THR A 16 16.65 35.23 -25.50
C THR A 16 15.37 34.39 -25.44
N GLU A 17 15.06 33.63 -26.49
CA GLU A 17 13.90 32.73 -26.50
C GLU A 17 14.05 31.60 -25.49
N ILE A 18 15.24 31.01 -25.38
CA ILE A 18 15.51 30.00 -24.35
C ILE A 18 15.37 30.60 -22.94
N LEU A 19 15.84 31.84 -22.71
CA LEU A 19 15.70 32.52 -21.42
C LEU A 19 14.23 32.76 -21.04
N ILE A 20 13.41 33.21 -22.00
CA ILE A 20 11.98 33.41 -21.78
C ILE A 20 11.29 32.07 -21.49
N VAL A 21 11.59 31.02 -22.25
CA VAL A 21 11.00 29.68 -22.03
C VAL A 21 11.38 29.12 -20.66
N VAL A 22 12.66 29.18 -20.27
CA VAL A 22 13.11 28.69 -18.96
C VAL A 22 12.46 29.49 -17.82
N SER A 23 12.33 30.81 -17.96
CA SER A 23 11.68 31.63 -16.93
C SER A 23 10.19 31.31 -16.78
N ILE A 24 9.46 31.06 -17.88
CA ILE A 24 8.07 30.60 -17.83
C ILE A 24 7.97 29.24 -17.15
N ILE A 25 8.84 28.27 -17.51
CA ILE A 25 8.87 26.94 -16.88
C ILE A 25 9.15 27.05 -15.38
N ALA A 26 10.08 27.91 -14.96
CA ALA A 26 10.41 28.11 -13.55
C ALA A 26 9.21 28.64 -12.74
N VAL A 27 8.46 29.61 -13.29
CA VAL A 27 7.24 30.13 -12.65
C VAL A 27 6.16 29.06 -12.55
N ILE A 28 5.95 28.27 -13.61
CA ILE A 28 4.98 27.16 -13.58
C ILE A 28 5.39 26.11 -12.54
N ALA A 29 6.65 25.71 -12.52
CA ALA A 29 7.17 24.73 -11.58
C ALA A 29 7.01 25.19 -10.12
N ALA A 30 7.25 26.48 -9.84
CA ALA A 30 7.12 27.05 -8.50
C ALA A 30 5.69 26.90 -7.92
N VAL A 31 4.66 26.93 -8.78
CA VAL A 31 3.25 26.75 -8.35
C VAL A 31 2.81 25.28 -8.42
N ALA A 32 3.30 24.52 -9.40
CA ALA A 32 2.91 23.13 -9.61
C ALA A 32 3.44 22.18 -8.51
N VAL A 33 4.68 22.38 -8.04
CA VAL A 33 5.31 21.52 -7.03
C VAL A 33 4.50 21.45 -5.71
N PRO A 34 4.16 22.56 -5.05
CA PRO A 34 3.39 22.50 -3.80
C PRO A 34 1.98 21.90 -3.99
N LEU A 35 1.36 22.09 -5.15
CA LEU A 35 0.07 21.48 -5.48
C LEU A 35 0.17 19.96 -5.55
N LEU A 36 1.22 19.41 -6.16
CA LEU A 36 1.45 17.97 -6.24
C LEU A 36 1.67 17.36 -4.85
N GLN A 37 2.46 18.01 -3.99
CA GLN A 37 2.70 17.55 -2.61
C GLN A 37 1.41 17.47 -1.78
N SER A 38 0.45 18.36 -2.02
CA SER A 38 -0.84 18.32 -1.31
C SER A 38 -1.73 17.12 -1.69
N GLN A 39 -1.54 16.54 -2.88
CA GLN A 39 -2.26 15.35 -3.30
C GLN A 39 -1.66 14.07 -2.70
N ASP A 40 -0.35 14.05 -2.47
CA ASP A 40 0.35 12.92 -1.86
C ASP A 40 -0.19 12.61 -0.45
N SER A 41 -0.49 13.64 0.35
CA SER A 41 -1.12 13.46 1.67
C SER A 41 -2.46 12.74 1.58
N LYS A 42 -3.34 13.17 0.65
CA LYS A 42 -4.66 12.55 0.47
C LYS A 42 -4.56 11.09 0.03
N LYS A 43 -3.56 10.77 -0.79
CA LYS A 43 -3.31 9.40 -1.24
C LYS A 43 -2.83 8.51 -0.09
N PHE A 44 -1.99 9.03 0.80
CA PHE A 44 -1.59 8.33 2.02
C PHE A 44 -2.78 8.08 2.93
N ASP A 45 -3.61 9.10 3.16
CA ASP A 45 -4.80 8.97 4.02
C ASP A 45 -5.74 7.89 3.47
N ALA A 46 -6.04 7.93 2.16
CA ALA A 46 -6.86 6.93 1.49
C ALA A 46 -6.27 5.52 1.58
N ALA A 47 -4.97 5.37 1.34
CA ALA A 47 -4.27 4.08 1.45
C ALA A 47 -4.31 3.55 2.90
N ALA A 48 -4.08 4.41 3.88
CA ALA A 48 -4.04 4.05 5.28
C ALA A 48 -5.43 3.69 5.83
N GLU A 49 -6.47 4.37 5.37
CA GLU A 49 -7.86 4.01 5.65
C GLU A 49 -8.23 2.66 5.05
N GLU A 50 -7.90 2.40 3.78
CA GLU A 50 -8.20 1.13 3.12
C GLU A 50 -7.53 -0.05 3.84
N VAL A 51 -6.23 0.06 4.09
CA VAL A 51 -5.46 -0.96 4.81
C VAL A 51 -5.92 -1.11 6.26
N GLY A 52 -6.14 0.00 6.97
CA GLY A 52 -6.61 0.00 8.34
C GLY A 52 -7.98 -0.65 8.48
N ASN A 53 -8.89 -0.37 7.54
CA ASN A 53 -10.21 -0.98 7.51
C ASN A 53 -10.13 -2.48 7.19
N ALA A 54 -9.26 -2.90 6.29
CA ALA A 54 -9.04 -4.32 6.01
C ALA A 54 -8.51 -5.08 7.23
N LEU A 55 -7.53 -4.52 7.97
CA LEU A 55 -7.03 -5.14 9.20
C LEU A 55 -8.09 -5.22 10.29
N ARG A 56 -8.84 -4.13 10.52
CA ARG A 56 -9.95 -4.13 11.48
C ARG A 56 -11.03 -5.13 11.10
N PHE A 57 -11.34 -5.23 9.80
CA PHE A 57 -12.28 -6.21 9.30
C PHE A 57 -11.78 -7.64 9.56
N ALA A 58 -10.50 -7.93 9.31
CA ALA A 58 -9.92 -9.24 9.61
C ALA A 58 -10.04 -9.63 11.10
N LEU A 59 -9.73 -8.68 12.00
CA LEU A 59 -9.85 -8.86 13.46
C LEU A 59 -11.30 -9.09 13.88
N ASN A 60 -12.22 -8.27 13.37
CA ASN A 60 -13.65 -8.41 13.63
C ASN A 60 -14.21 -9.71 13.07
N GLU A 61 -13.74 -10.16 11.91
CA GLU A 61 -14.20 -11.39 11.28
C GLU A 61 -13.75 -12.61 12.07
N ALA A 62 -12.49 -12.66 12.50
CA ALA A 62 -11.99 -13.71 13.39
C ALA A 62 -12.74 -13.71 14.73
N GLY A 63 -12.96 -12.54 15.34
CA GLY A 63 -13.72 -12.41 16.59
C GLY A 63 -15.20 -12.81 16.46
N ARG A 64 -15.84 -12.42 15.36
CA ARG A 64 -17.26 -12.70 15.07
C ARG A 64 -17.52 -14.16 14.77
N THR A 65 -16.64 -14.81 14.01
CA THR A 65 -16.83 -16.19 13.54
C THR A 65 -16.21 -17.22 14.48
N GLY A 66 -15.24 -16.82 15.31
CA GLY A 66 -14.40 -17.76 16.04
C GLY A 66 -13.52 -18.62 15.13
N ALA A 67 -13.35 -18.24 13.86
CA ALA A 67 -12.46 -18.89 12.91
C ALA A 67 -11.13 -18.14 12.79
N TYR A 68 -10.15 -18.77 12.16
CA TYR A 68 -8.87 -18.13 11.88
C TYR A 68 -8.96 -17.32 10.59
N VAL A 69 -8.38 -16.12 10.60
CA VAL A 69 -8.21 -15.27 9.42
C VAL A 69 -6.72 -15.02 9.24
N LEU A 70 -6.18 -15.40 8.08
CA LEU A 70 -4.83 -15.10 7.67
C LEU A 70 -4.82 -13.79 6.89
N VAL A 71 -4.07 -12.82 7.39
CA VAL A 71 -3.68 -11.62 6.66
C VAL A 71 -2.41 -11.95 5.88
N ASP A 72 -2.52 -12.02 4.56
CA ASP A 72 -1.46 -12.47 3.67
C ASP A 72 -0.97 -11.35 2.75
N ALA A 73 0.30 -10.96 2.92
CA ALA A 73 1.04 -10.11 2.00
C ALA A 73 2.26 -10.82 1.41
N LYS A 74 2.35 -12.15 1.55
CA LYS A 74 3.47 -12.96 1.05
C LYS A 74 3.22 -13.49 -0.36
N THR A 75 2.00 -13.93 -0.66
CA THR A 75 1.71 -14.62 -1.92
C THR A 75 1.72 -13.69 -3.13
N ALA A 76 1.40 -12.41 -2.93
CA ALA A 76 1.42 -11.38 -3.96
C ALA A 76 2.01 -10.08 -3.38
N SER A 77 3.19 -9.70 -3.85
CA SER A 77 3.89 -8.49 -3.40
C SER A 77 3.04 -7.23 -3.63
N GLY A 78 2.90 -6.39 -2.60
CA GLY A 78 2.09 -5.17 -2.67
C GLY A 78 0.58 -5.38 -2.49
N HIS A 79 0.14 -6.63 -2.32
CA HIS A 79 -1.24 -6.97 -1.97
C HIS A 79 -1.37 -7.25 -0.48
N LEU A 80 -2.56 -6.99 0.06
CA LEU A 80 -2.97 -7.47 1.38
C LEU A 80 -4.27 -8.26 1.22
N LYS A 81 -4.17 -9.59 1.27
CA LYS A 81 -5.29 -10.51 1.11
C LYS A 81 -5.77 -11.00 2.46
N LEU A 82 -7.08 -11.16 2.59
CA LEU A 82 -7.67 -11.84 3.75
C LEU A 82 -8.15 -13.23 3.35
N ILE A 83 -7.63 -14.22 4.05
CA ILE A 83 -7.81 -15.64 3.74
C ILE A 83 -8.42 -16.32 4.97
N LYS A 84 -9.46 -17.14 4.77
CA LYS A 84 -9.96 -18.04 5.80
C LYS A 84 -8.90 -19.09 6.07
N SER A 85 -8.65 -19.38 7.33
CA SER A 85 -7.53 -20.24 7.69
C SER A 85 -7.88 -21.18 8.84
N ASP A 86 -6.88 -21.94 9.26
CA ASP A 86 -6.89 -22.75 10.46
C ASP A 86 -5.69 -22.38 11.36
N ALA A 87 -5.51 -23.11 12.46
CA ALA A 87 -4.40 -22.90 13.39
C ALA A 87 -3.01 -23.09 12.76
N THR A 88 -2.93 -23.66 11.55
CA THR A 88 -1.68 -23.88 10.82
C THR A 88 -1.41 -22.80 9.77
N GLY A 89 -2.31 -21.84 9.57
CA GLY A 89 -2.15 -20.84 8.51
C GLY A 89 -2.42 -21.40 7.11
N ALA A 90 -3.19 -22.48 6.98
CA ALA A 90 -3.59 -23.00 5.67
C ALA A 90 -4.53 -22.03 4.94
N ASP A 91 -4.47 -22.01 3.61
CA ASP A 91 -5.44 -21.27 2.79
C ASP A 91 -6.70 -22.12 2.61
N LEU A 92 -7.80 -21.69 3.24
CA LEU A 92 -9.12 -22.32 3.13
C LEU A 92 -10.08 -21.50 2.26
N GLY A 93 -9.56 -20.56 1.47
CA GLY A 93 -10.30 -19.69 0.57
C GLY A 93 -10.43 -18.26 1.08
N ALA A 94 -10.87 -17.35 0.20
CA ALA A 94 -10.95 -15.93 0.51
C ALA A 94 -11.96 -15.59 1.61
N VAL A 95 -11.60 -14.59 2.43
CA VAL A 95 -12.58 -13.81 3.18
C VAL A 95 -13.21 -12.82 2.21
N ASN A 96 -14.53 -12.83 2.13
CA ASN A 96 -15.27 -11.95 1.24
C ASN A 96 -15.81 -10.75 2.01
N ASP A 97 -15.71 -9.57 1.39
CA ASP A 97 -16.36 -8.37 1.90
C ASP A 97 -17.89 -8.57 1.90
N PRO A 98 -18.58 -8.26 3.02
CA PRO A 98 -20.00 -8.53 3.17
C PRO A 98 -20.89 -7.68 2.25
N LEU A 99 -20.42 -6.50 1.82
CA LEU A 99 -21.16 -5.58 0.96
C LEU A 99 -20.94 -5.93 -0.52
N THR A 100 -19.69 -6.08 -0.94
CA THR A 100 -19.34 -6.27 -2.36
C THR A 100 -19.35 -7.74 -2.80
N LYS A 101 -19.34 -8.68 -1.84
CA LYS A 101 -19.24 -10.14 -2.06
C LYS A 101 -17.99 -10.57 -2.82
N ARG A 102 -16.96 -9.72 -2.87
CA ARG A 102 -15.67 -10.01 -3.49
C ARG A 102 -14.65 -10.38 -2.43
N ALA A 103 -13.62 -11.12 -2.82
CA ALA A 103 -12.47 -11.37 -1.96
C ALA A 103 -11.86 -10.04 -1.52
N VAL A 104 -11.50 -9.94 -0.23
CA VAL A 104 -10.77 -8.78 0.26
C VAL A 104 -9.31 -8.92 -0.17
N ASP A 105 -8.94 -8.09 -1.15
CA ASP A 105 -7.60 -7.98 -1.72
C ASP A 105 -7.31 -6.50 -1.94
N ILE A 106 -6.47 -5.92 -1.08
CA ILE A 106 -6.15 -4.49 -1.11
C ILE A 106 -4.89 -4.25 -1.93
N VAL A 107 -4.96 -3.32 -2.87
CA VAL A 107 -3.86 -2.94 -3.78
C VAL A 107 -3.76 -1.42 -3.89
N THR A 108 -3.00 -0.81 -3.00
CA THR A 108 -2.93 0.66 -2.90
C THR A 108 -2.23 1.32 -4.08
N ALA A 109 -1.30 0.61 -4.73
CA ALA A 109 -0.49 1.15 -5.83
C ALA A 109 -1.27 1.30 -7.15
N GLU A 110 -2.37 0.56 -7.30
CA GLU A 110 -3.19 0.54 -8.52
C GLU A 110 -4.57 1.20 -8.31
N ALA A 111 -5.00 1.36 -7.05
CA ALA A 111 -6.27 1.98 -6.72
C ALA A 111 -6.29 3.47 -7.09
N SER A 112 -7.39 3.93 -7.68
CA SER A 112 -7.53 5.31 -8.16
C SER A 112 -7.41 6.38 -7.07
N SER A 113 -7.74 6.04 -5.83
CA SER A 113 -7.71 6.93 -4.65
C SER A 113 -6.33 7.01 -3.98
N SER A 114 -5.50 5.97 -4.09
CA SER A 114 -4.23 5.86 -3.36
C SER A 114 -3.01 5.70 -4.26
N ALA A 115 -3.18 5.48 -5.57
CA ALA A 115 -2.04 5.29 -6.46
C ALA A 115 -1.15 6.56 -6.51
N PRO A 116 0.18 6.43 -6.42
CA PRO A 116 0.96 5.19 -6.52
C PRO A 116 1.56 4.71 -5.18
N VAL A 117 0.84 4.83 -4.06
CA VAL A 117 1.33 4.41 -2.73
C VAL A 117 1.62 2.92 -2.71
N SER A 118 2.87 2.55 -2.43
CA SER A 118 3.28 1.15 -2.25
C SER A 118 3.05 0.69 -0.82
N MET A 119 2.92 -0.62 -0.63
CA MET A 119 2.59 -1.24 0.65
C MET A 119 3.51 -2.42 0.94
N THR A 120 4.00 -2.51 2.18
CA THR A 120 4.81 -3.62 2.67
C THR A 120 4.36 -4.01 4.08
N ALA A 121 3.89 -5.24 4.25
CA ALA A 121 3.58 -5.78 5.57
C ALA A 121 4.86 -6.00 6.39
N ARG A 122 4.77 -5.75 7.71
CA ARG A 122 5.84 -5.97 8.66
C ARG A 122 5.26 -6.48 9.96
N PHE A 123 5.03 -7.79 10.05
CA PHE A 123 4.64 -8.45 11.29
C PHE A 123 5.88 -8.93 12.01
N MET A 124 6.21 -8.29 13.13
CA MET A 124 7.48 -8.47 13.82
C MET A 124 7.45 -9.71 14.71
N GLN A 125 8.49 -10.54 14.60
CA GLN A 125 8.79 -11.60 15.55
C GLN A 125 10.30 -11.80 15.63
N GLY A 126 10.86 -11.82 16.85
CA GLY A 126 12.30 -11.99 17.06
C GLY A 126 13.15 -10.90 16.41
N GLY A 127 12.61 -9.70 16.21
CA GLY A 127 13.28 -8.61 15.49
C GLY A 127 13.27 -8.74 13.96
N VAL A 128 12.63 -9.77 13.41
CA VAL A 128 12.52 -10.02 11.97
C VAL A 128 11.10 -9.68 11.49
N PRO A 129 10.94 -8.92 10.39
CA PRO A 129 9.63 -8.67 9.79
C PRO A 129 9.20 -9.86 8.93
N TYR A 130 7.94 -10.25 9.07
CA TYR A 130 7.27 -11.24 8.24
C TYR A 130 6.07 -10.62 7.53
N LEU A 131 5.59 -11.33 6.50
CA LEU A 131 4.55 -10.84 5.59
C LEU A 131 3.17 -11.44 5.86
N GLN A 132 3.04 -12.33 6.86
CA GLN A 132 1.78 -12.96 7.21
C GLN A 132 1.49 -12.88 8.70
N LEU A 133 0.23 -12.62 9.01
CA LEU A 133 -0.33 -12.59 10.35
C LEU A 133 -1.55 -13.48 10.39
N LEU A 134 -1.52 -14.51 11.23
CA LEU A 134 -2.67 -15.32 11.57
C LEU A 134 -3.39 -14.67 12.76
N ILE A 135 -4.66 -14.35 12.56
CA ILE A 135 -5.58 -13.89 13.59
C ILE A 135 -6.46 -15.07 13.96
N GLY A 136 -6.23 -15.61 15.15
CA GLY A 136 -7.00 -16.72 15.69
C GLY A 136 -8.18 -16.28 16.56
N PRO A 137 -8.96 -17.26 17.04
CA PRO A 137 -10.03 -17.03 18.00
C PRO A 137 -9.51 -16.32 19.25
N ALA A 138 -10.37 -15.51 19.89
CA ALA A 138 -10.02 -14.74 21.08
C ALA A 138 -8.81 -13.79 20.89
N MET A 139 -8.63 -13.26 19.68
CA MET A 139 -7.58 -12.28 19.36
C MET A 139 -6.15 -12.81 19.50
N GLN A 140 -5.93 -14.11 19.24
CA GLN A 140 -4.58 -14.63 19.13
C GLN A 140 -3.89 -14.11 17.87
N LEU A 141 -2.88 -13.26 18.03
CA LEU A 141 -2.10 -12.71 16.92
C LEU A 141 -0.78 -13.48 16.81
N GLN A 142 -0.64 -14.28 15.75
CA GLN A 142 0.54 -15.10 15.51
C GLN A 142 1.16 -14.81 14.15
N VAL A 143 2.47 -14.67 14.13
CA VAL A 143 3.24 -14.38 12.93
C VAL A 143 3.52 -15.68 12.18
N PHE A 144 3.32 -15.67 10.88
CA PHE A 144 3.50 -16.84 10.02
C PHE A 144 4.42 -16.53 8.84
N ASP A 145 4.96 -17.59 8.24
CA ASP A 145 5.84 -17.54 7.07
C ASP A 145 5.47 -18.63 6.06
N GLY A 146 4.18 -18.90 5.94
CA GLY A 146 3.57 -19.95 5.15
C GLY A 146 2.85 -20.99 6.00
N PRO A 147 2.06 -21.88 5.36
CA PRO A 147 1.31 -22.93 6.06
C PRO A 147 2.23 -23.84 6.88
N GLY A 148 1.87 -24.09 8.14
CA GLY A 148 2.63 -24.87 9.10
C GLY A 148 3.86 -24.16 9.68
N VAL A 149 4.17 -22.94 9.24
CA VAL A 149 5.39 -22.21 9.65
C VAL A 149 5.03 -21.05 10.59
N ASN A 150 4.65 -21.41 11.82
CA ASN A 150 4.38 -20.45 12.88
C ASN A 150 5.70 -19.90 13.46
N LYS A 151 5.84 -18.57 13.52
CA LYS A 151 7.00 -17.88 14.11
C LYS A 151 6.78 -17.47 15.57
N GLY A 152 5.54 -17.46 16.03
CA GLY A 152 5.17 -17.12 17.41
C GLY A 152 4.26 -15.91 17.49
N VAL A 153 4.11 -15.38 18.70
CA VAL A 153 3.21 -14.25 18.99
C VAL A 153 3.73 -12.98 18.30
N LEU A 154 2.80 -12.16 17.80
CA LEU A 154 3.08 -10.83 17.27
C LEU A 154 3.82 -9.97 18.28
N GLN A 155 4.77 -9.14 17.82
CA GLN A 155 5.52 -8.22 18.66
C GLN A 155 5.27 -6.77 18.29
N ALA A 156 5.62 -5.86 19.19
CA ALA A 156 5.57 -4.42 18.97
C ALA A 156 6.35 -3.99 17.71
N GLY A 157 5.91 -2.88 17.11
CA GLY A 157 6.45 -2.40 15.82
C GLY A 157 5.87 -3.12 14.61
N SER A 158 4.80 -3.91 14.81
CA SER A 158 4.07 -4.56 13.74
C SER A 158 3.08 -3.64 13.06
N GLY A 159 2.91 -3.83 11.75
CA GLY A 159 1.97 -3.05 10.96
C GLY A 159 2.23 -3.18 9.47
N ILE A 160 1.64 -2.26 8.73
CA ILE A 160 1.77 -2.16 7.28
C ILE A 160 2.37 -0.81 6.95
N VAL A 161 3.53 -0.82 6.29
CA VAL A 161 4.22 0.40 5.87
C VAL A 161 3.73 0.79 4.49
N LEU A 162 3.28 2.02 4.37
CA LEU A 162 2.86 2.67 3.15
C LEU A 162 3.93 3.66 2.72
N ALA A 163 4.32 3.67 1.45
CA ALA A 163 5.39 4.53 0.96
C ALA A 163 5.06 5.21 -0.37
N LEU A 164 5.49 6.47 -0.50
CA LEU A 164 5.38 7.27 -1.71
C LEU A 164 6.60 8.19 -1.82
N GLY A 165 7.48 7.91 -2.78
CA GLY A 165 8.77 8.61 -2.90
C GLY A 165 9.63 8.42 -1.64
N THR A 166 9.98 9.51 -0.97
CA THR A 166 10.78 9.51 0.27
C THR A 166 9.93 9.49 1.54
N GLN A 167 8.61 9.56 1.41
CA GLN A 167 7.68 9.60 2.54
C GLN A 167 7.17 8.19 2.84
N SER A 168 6.99 7.90 4.13
CA SER A 168 6.37 6.64 4.56
C SER A 168 5.54 6.85 5.82
N VAL A 169 4.40 6.17 5.89
CA VAL A 169 3.54 6.12 7.07
C VAL A 169 3.24 4.66 7.41
N THR A 170 2.90 4.36 8.66
CA THR A 170 2.63 2.97 9.09
C THR A 170 1.25 2.87 9.71
N VAL A 171 0.43 1.98 9.15
CA VAL A 171 -0.78 1.50 9.81
C VAL A 171 -0.35 0.47 10.84
N THR A 172 -0.43 0.82 12.12
CA THR A 172 0.11 -0.01 13.21
C THR A 172 -0.96 -0.94 13.77
N ILE A 173 -0.52 -2.11 14.24
CA ILE A 173 -1.37 -3.05 15.00
C ILE A 173 -0.73 -3.28 16.37
N ASN A 174 -1.52 -3.11 17.42
CA ASN A 174 -1.09 -3.42 18.78
C ASN A 174 -1.09 -4.94 18.98
N GLU A 175 0.04 -5.48 19.44
CA GLU A 175 0.27 -6.90 19.62
C GLU A 175 -0.56 -7.57 20.72
N THR A 176 -1.08 -6.77 21.66
CA THR A 176 -1.87 -7.28 22.79
C THR A 176 -3.37 -7.12 22.56
N THR A 177 -3.80 -5.97 22.04
CA THR A 177 -5.22 -5.64 21.89
C THR A 177 -5.75 -5.85 20.48
N GLY A 178 -4.85 -6.01 19.50
CA GLY A 178 -5.21 -5.96 18.08
C GLY A 178 -5.71 -4.60 17.62
N PHE A 179 -5.59 -3.55 18.44
CA PHE A 179 -6.00 -2.21 18.03
C PHE A 179 -5.22 -1.75 16.81
N VAL A 180 -5.93 -1.30 15.78
CA VAL A 180 -5.36 -0.79 14.53
C VAL A 180 -5.39 0.72 14.53
N ALA A 181 -4.21 1.35 14.53
CA ALA A 181 -4.07 2.80 14.46
C ALA A 181 -3.66 3.23 13.05
N ILE A 182 -4.41 4.19 12.51
CA ILE A 182 -4.08 4.90 11.27
C ILE A 182 -3.28 6.14 11.69
N PRO A 183 -2.20 6.49 10.97
CA PRO A 183 -1.33 7.63 11.25
C PRO A 183 -2.05 8.99 11.15
#